data_AF-A0A5U8K9G3-F1
#
_entry.id   AF-A0A5U8K9G3-F1
#
_cell.length_a   1.000
_cell.length_b   1.000
_cell.length_c   1.000
_cell.angle_alpha   90.00
_cell.angle_beta   90.00
_cell.angle_gamma   90.00
#
_symmetry.space_group_name_H-M   'P 1'
#
loop_
_entity.id
_entity.type
_entity.pdbx_description
1 polymer ?
#
loop_
_entity_poly.entity_id
_entity_poly.type
_entity_poly.pdbx_seq_one_letter_code
_entity_poly.pdbx_strand_id
1 'polypeptide(L)'
;LTPKTRQLDPYSDLNYQCVDDSFDLKVRQDYLALGLRDNGKNSTARIMNFHLARNPEIAFLWNSADNYSNLLNPELSISCPFILTLTLVVEDQVKTHSEANLKYMDLDKKANNSYGKWFPGVVKEAKEWGELRQRLASGQSSVVSYFLNITAFCKDNNETALETEQDILNSFRKNGFELISPRFNHMRNF
;
A
#
# COMPACT_ATOMS: atom_id res chain seq x y z
N LEU A 1 -9.31 16.28 17.88
CA LEU A 1 -10.74 16.29 17.48
C LEU A 1 -11.55 15.85 18.69
N THR A 2 -12.04 16.80 19.48
CA THR A 2 -12.99 16.49 20.56
C THR A 2 -14.38 16.37 19.93
N PRO A 3 -15.15 15.31 20.22
CA PRO A 3 -16.52 15.22 19.75
C PRO A 3 -17.31 16.42 20.27
N LYS A 4 -17.96 17.17 19.38
CA LYS A 4 -18.83 18.28 19.78
C LYS A 4 -20.05 17.67 20.47
N THR A 5 -20.31 18.07 21.70
CA THR A 5 -21.52 17.66 22.43
C THR A 5 -22.73 18.31 21.75
N ARG A 6 -23.48 17.55 20.94
CA ARG A 6 -24.70 18.01 20.29
C ARG A 6 -25.89 17.72 21.21
N GLN A 7 -26.67 18.75 21.57
CA GLN A 7 -27.97 18.51 22.22
C GLN A 7 -28.91 17.91 21.19
N LEU A 8 -29.46 16.73 21.51
CA LEU A 8 -30.45 16.05 20.68
C LEU A 8 -31.81 16.75 20.85
N ASP A 9 -32.50 16.97 19.74
CA ASP A 9 -33.87 17.44 19.70
C ASP A 9 -34.80 16.32 20.21
N PRO A 10 -35.56 16.54 21.30
CA PRO A 10 -36.49 15.54 21.84
C PRO A 10 -37.64 15.16 20.90
N TYR A 11 -37.93 15.99 19.88
CA TYR A 11 -39.08 15.84 18.99
C TYR A 11 -38.75 15.22 17.63
N SER A 12 -37.48 14.93 17.37
CA SER A 12 -37.02 14.32 16.12
C SER A 12 -36.52 12.90 16.39
N ASP A 13 -36.76 11.96 15.48
CA ASP A 13 -36.24 10.60 15.66
C ASP A 13 -34.71 10.59 15.62
N LEU A 14 -34.11 9.75 16.46
CA LEU A 14 -32.66 9.71 16.66
C LEU A 14 -31.88 9.43 15.37
N ASN A 15 -32.44 8.61 14.47
CA ASN A 15 -31.81 8.27 13.18
C ASN A 15 -31.56 9.50 12.28
N TYR A 16 -32.40 10.54 12.34
CA TYR A 16 -32.19 11.79 11.60
C TYR A 16 -31.19 12.74 12.29
N GLN A 17 -30.87 12.48 13.55
CA GLN A 17 -29.96 13.30 14.35
C GLN A 17 -28.56 12.70 14.49
N CYS A 18 -28.41 11.40 14.20
CA CYS A 18 -27.13 10.70 14.16
C CYS A 18 -26.27 11.06 12.94
N VAL A 19 -26.87 11.60 11.88
CA VAL A 19 -26.15 11.94 10.66
C VAL A 19 -25.44 13.28 10.85
N ASP A 20 -24.11 13.22 10.94
CA ASP A 20 -23.26 14.41 10.97
C ASP A 20 -23.13 14.98 9.54
N ASP A 21 -23.61 16.21 9.35
CA ASP A 21 -23.53 16.95 8.08
C ASP A 21 -22.25 17.79 7.95
N SER A 22 -21.34 17.68 8.93
CA SER A 22 -20.06 18.38 8.93
C SER A 22 -19.06 17.84 7.90
N PHE A 23 -19.29 16.63 7.37
CA PHE A 23 -18.36 15.91 6.50
C PHE A 23 -19.01 15.55 5.16
N ASP A 24 -18.28 15.72 4.07
CA ASP A 24 -18.67 15.32 2.71
C ASP A 24 -17.50 14.64 2.01
N LEU A 25 -17.76 13.57 1.25
CA LEU A 25 -16.75 12.87 0.45
C LEU A 25 -17.25 12.74 -0.99
N LYS A 26 -16.62 13.47 -1.92
CA LYS A 26 -16.97 13.44 -3.34
C LYS A 26 -16.01 12.56 -4.12
N VAL A 27 -16.55 11.57 -4.82
CA VAL A 27 -15.78 10.73 -5.75
C VAL A 27 -15.67 11.45 -7.08
N ARG A 28 -14.45 11.76 -7.50
CA ARG A 28 -14.14 12.25 -8.86
C ARG A 28 -13.48 11.13 -9.66
N GLN A 29 -13.33 11.37 -10.96
CA GLN A 29 -12.70 10.41 -11.87
C GLN A 29 -11.27 10.07 -11.45
N ASP A 30 -10.50 11.08 -11.05
CA ASP A 30 -9.05 11.01 -10.82
C ASP A 30 -8.64 11.21 -9.35
N TYR A 31 -9.59 11.49 -8.44
CA TYR A 31 -9.30 11.70 -7.02
C TYR A 31 -10.57 11.64 -6.14
N LEU A 32 -10.40 11.60 -4.83
CA LEU A 32 -11.49 11.85 -3.88
C LEU A 32 -11.34 13.25 -3.27
N ALA A 33 -12.43 13.96 -3.06
CA ALA A 33 -12.42 15.27 -2.40
C ALA A 33 -13.12 15.17 -1.05
N LEU A 34 -12.37 15.46 0.00
CA LEU A 34 -12.83 15.58 1.37
C LEU A 34 -13.31 17.00 1.64
N GLY A 35 -14.59 17.17 1.94
CA GLY A 35 -15.16 18.42 2.41
C GLY A 35 -15.39 18.38 3.91
N LEU A 36 -14.92 19.41 4.61
CA LEU A 36 -15.26 19.66 6.01
C LEU A 36 -15.97 21.00 6.11
N ARG A 37 -17.14 21.00 6.74
CA ARG A 37 -17.96 22.17 7.03
C ARG A 37 -17.81 22.49 8.51
N ASP A 38 -17.02 23.50 8.85
CA ASP A 38 -16.88 23.95 10.23
C ASP A 38 -17.07 25.47 10.34
N ASN A 39 -18.01 25.90 11.19
CA ASN A 39 -18.27 27.29 11.57
C ASN A 39 -18.19 28.32 10.40
N GLY A 40 -18.80 27.99 9.24
CA GLY A 40 -18.86 28.88 8.07
C GLY A 40 -17.64 28.87 7.14
N LYS A 41 -16.61 28.06 7.43
CA LYS A 41 -15.50 27.78 6.50
C LYS A 41 -15.64 26.38 5.93
N ASN A 42 -15.83 26.30 4.62
CA ASN A 42 -15.74 25.06 3.88
C ASN A 42 -14.27 24.79 3.56
N SER A 43 -13.69 23.80 4.22
CA SER A 43 -12.34 23.30 3.89
C SER A 43 -12.48 22.13 2.94
N THR A 44 -11.64 22.09 1.91
CA THR A 44 -11.58 20.97 0.97
C THR A 44 -10.16 20.44 0.88
N ALA A 45 -10.02 19.13 0.92
CA ALA A 45 -8.75 18.45 0.72
C ALA A 45 -8.92 17.38 -0.37
N ARG A 46 -7.96 17.31 -1.29
CA ARG A 46 -7.86 16.26 -2.30
C ARG A 46 -7.12 15.08 -1.69
N ILE A 47 -7.72 13.91 -1.82
CA ILE A 47 -7.15 12.63 -1.40
C ILE A 47 -6.56 11.97 -2.65
N MET A 48 -5.27 11.68 -2.58
CA MET A 48 -4.51 11.00 -3.64
C MET A 48 -3.99 9.69 -3.08
N ASN A 49 -4.17 8.60 -3.82
CA ASN A 49 -3.66 7.29 -3.43
C ASN A 49 -2.49 6.90 -4.33
N PHE A 50 -1.53 6.16 -3.79
CA PHE A 50 -0.39 5.63 -4.53
C PHE A 50 -0.11 4.22 -4.07
N HIS A 51 0.02 3.30 -5.01
CA HIS A 51 0.33 1.90 -4.72
C HIS A 51 1.57 1.46 -5.50
N LEU A 52 2.13 0.31 -5.11
CA LEU A 52 3.28 -0.25 -5.82
C LEU A 52 2.92 -0.61 -7.26
N ALA A 53 3.75 -0.13 -8.19
CA ALA A 53 3.70 -0.50 -9.60
C ALA A 53 4.22 -1.93 -9.80
N ARG A 54 5.26 -2.30 -9.04
CA ARG A 54 5.88 -3.62 -9.02
C ARG A 54 6.50 -3.88 -7.65
N ASN A 55 6.80 -5.15 -7.38
CA ASN A 55 7.59 -5.51 -6.20
C ASN A 55 9.00 -4.93 -6.34
N PRO A 56 9.53 -4.24 -5.31
CA PRO A 56 10.88 -3.69 -5.35
C PRO A 56 11.90 -4.83 -5.38
N GLU A 57 12.89 -4.75 -6.28
CA GLU A 57 14.02 -5.70 -6.29
C GLU A 57 14.96 -5.47 -5.11
N ILE A 58 15.13 -4.20 -4.73
CA ILE A 58 15.90 -3.75 -3.57
C ILE A 58 15.06 -2.69 -2.86
N ALA A 59 14.83 -2.86 -1.56
CA ALA A 59 14.06 -1.94 -0.74
C ALA A 59 14.92 -1.44 0.43
N PHE A 60 15.21 -0.14 0.46
CA PHE A 60 15.97 0.48 1.56
C PHE A 60 15.02 0.98 2.64
N LEU A 61 14.43 0.06 3.40
CA LEU A 61 13.42 0.38 4.42
C LEU A 61 13.91 1.40 5.46
N TRP A 62 15.19 1.33 5.85
CA TRP A 62 15.79 2.23 6.85
C TRP A 62 15.88 3.69 6.37
N ASN A 63 15.91 3.92 5.05
CA ASN A 63 15.90 5.27 4.45
C ASN A 63 14.48 5.86 4.36
N SER A 64 13.43 5.13 4.74
CA SER A 64 12.05 5.63 4.66
C SER A 64 11.80 6.83 5.59
N ALA A 65 12.65 7.03 6.61
CA ALA A 65 12.59 8.21 7.47
C ALA A 65 12.82 9.52 6.69
N ASP A 66 13.67 9.47 5.65
CA ASP A 66 13.91 10.61 4.77
C ASP A 66 12.65 11.04 4.00
N ASN A 67 11.70 10.13 3.76
CA ASN A 67 10.44 10.47 3.09
C ASN A 67 9.60 11.47 3.90
N TYR A 68 9.73 11.44 5.24
CA TYR A 68 9.01 12.37 6.12
C TYR A 68 9.78 13.68 6.29
N SER A 69 11.10 13.60 6.49
CA SER A 69 11.92 14.79 6.68
C SER A 69 13.38 14.49 6.31
N ASN A 70 13.76 14.92 5.11
CA ASN A 70 15.12 14.88 4.63
C ASN A 70 15.79 16.25 4.89
N LEU A 71 16.72 16.29 5.85
CA LEU A 71 17.41 17.53 6.24
C LEU A 71 18.39 18.04 5.17
N LEU A 72 18.93 17.14 4.34
CA LEU A 72 19.93 17.50 3.32
C LEU A 72 19.27 17.89 2.00
N ASN A 73 18.20 17.21 1.64
CA ASN A 73 17.46 17.44 0.40
C ASN A 73 15.96 17.54 0.71
N PRO A 74 15.47 18.71 1.16
CA PRO A 74 14.05 18.88 1.49
C PRO A 74 13.10 18.51 0.34
N GLU A 75 13.54 18.66 -0.91
CA GLU A 75 12.81 18.27 -2.13
C GLU A 75 12.52 16.76 -2.23
N LEU A 76 13.20 15.94 -1.42
CA LEU A 76 12.99 14.48 -1.33
C LEU A 76 12.18 14.09 -0.08
N SER A 77 11.40 15.04 0.45
CA SER A 77 10.47 14.82 1.54
C SER A 77 9.04 15.07 1.06
N ILE A 78 8.08 14.38 1.66
CA ILE A 78 6.67 14.56 1.35
C ILE A 78 6.17 15.80 2.09
N SER A 79 5.77 16.82 1.32
CA SER A 79 5.39 18.14 1.83
C SER A 79 3.99 18.20 2.47
N CYS A 80 3.15 17.19 2.24
CA CYS A 80 1.76 17.14 2.67
C CYS A 80 1.50 16.08 3.76
N PRO A 81 0.40 16.18 4.53
CA PRO A 81 -0.03 15.10 5.39
C PRO A 81 -0.35 13.84 4.57
N PHE A 82 0.15 12.68 5.00
CA PHE A 82 -0.11 11.41 4.36
C PHE A 82 -0.24 10.26 5.37
N ILE A 83 -0.86 9.17 4.92
CA ILE A 83 -0.98 7.90 5.63
C ILE A 83 -0.23 6.85 4.81
N LEU A 84 0.62 6.08 5.47
CA LEU A 84 1.23 4.88 4.90
C LEU A 84 0.50 3.67 5.47
N THR A 85 -0.12 2.89 4.59
CA THR A 85 -0.81 1.66 4.92
C THR A 85 -0.03 0.47 4.38
N LEU A 86 0.45 -0.39 5.27
CA LEU A 86 1.01 -1.69 4.94
C LEU A 86 0.12 -2.78 5.53
N THR A 87 -0.54 -3.54 4.66
CA THR A 87 -1.36 -4.69 5.05
C THR A 87 -0.60 -5.97 4.71
N LEU A 88 -0.46 -6.86 5.69
CA LEU A 88 0.15 -8.18 5.54
C LEU A 88 -0.92 -9.24 5.81
N VAL A 89 -1.14 -10.14 4.85
CA VAL A 89 -2.08 -11.25 4.96
C VAL A 89 -1.28 -12.54 4.85
N VAL A 90 -1.28 -13.32 5.93
CA VAL A 90 -0.66 -14.64 5.94
C VAL A 90 -1.54 -15.60 5.14
N GLU A 91 -0.96 -16.27 4.16
CA GLU A 91 -1.68 -17.27 3.37
C GLU A 91 -1.86 -18.57 4.13
N ASP A 92 -2.81 -19.39 3.69
CA ASP A 92 -3.03 -20.72 4.24
C ASP A 92 -1.74 -21.55 4.10
N GLN A 93 -1.16 -21.91 5.25
CA GLN A 93 0.11 -22.62 5.32
C GLN A 93 0.04 -23.99 4.67
N VAL A 94 -1.09 -24.70 4.78
CA VAL A 94 -1.26 -26.05 4.22
C VAL A 94 -1.28 -25.98 2.70
N LYS A 95 -2.06 -25.05 2.16
CA LYS A 95 -2.13 -24.80 0.72
C LYS A 95 -0.76 -24.40 0.17
N THR A 96 -0.11 -23.44 0.80
CA THR A 96 1.20 -22.92 0.40
C THR A 96 2.28 -24.01 0.42
N HIS A 97 2.31 -24.81 1.50
CA HIS A 97 3.25 -25.93 1.61
C HIS A 97 3.01 -26.99 0.52
N SER A 98 1.75 -27.29 0.20
CA SER A 98 1.39 -28.22 -0.87
C SER A 98 1.86 -27.72 -2.24
N GLU A 99 1.63 -26.45 -2.57
CA GLU A 99 2.10 -25.84 -3.82
C GLU A 99 3.64 -25.84 -3.93
N ALA A 100 4.33 -25.46 -2.85
CA ALA A 100 5.79 -25.51 -2.79
C ALA A 100 6.33 -26.94 -2.99
N ASN A 101 5.66 -27.94 -2.42
CA ASN A 101 6.01 -29.34 -2.59
C ASN A 101 5.85 -29.81 -4.04
N LEU A 102 4.74 -29.45 -4.70
CA LEU A 102 4.52 -29.80 -6.11
C LEU A 102 5.57 -29.17 -7.03
N LYS A 103 5.89 -27.89 -6.84
CA LYS A 103 6.94 -27.19 -7.61
C LYS A 103 8.32 -27.82 -7.40
N TYR A 104 8.65 -28.14 -6.15
CA TYR A 104 9.90 -28.83 -5.84
C TYR A 104 9.97 -30.20 -6.54
N MET A 105 8.92 -31.02 -6.50
CA MET A 105 8.93 -32.34 -7.13
C MET A 105 9.10 -32.29 -8.65
N ASP A 106 8.55 -31.27 -9.33
CA ASP A 106 8.74 -31.08 -10.76
C ASP A 106 10.19 -30.66 -11.09
N LEU A 107 10.71 -29.68 -10.35
CA LEU A 107 12.08 -29.18 -10.54
C LEU A 107 13.14 -30.21 -10.18
N ASP A 108 12.94 -31.01 -9.12
CA ASP A 108 13.85 -32.06 -8.69
C ASP A 108 13.98 -33.15 -9.77
N LYS A 109 12.86 -33.57 -10.38
CA LYS A 109 12.87 -34.50 -11.52
C LYS A 109 13.64 -33.93 -12.72
N LYS A 110 13.47 -32.64 -13.02
CA LYS A 110 14.16 -31.97 -14.13
C LYS A 110 15.66 -31.79 -13.85
N ALA A 111 16.01 -31.47 -12.61
CA ALA A 111 17.39 -31.30 -12.15
C ALA A 111 18.17 -32.62 -12.20
N ASN A 112 17.54 -33.74 -11.85
CA ASN A 112 18.17 -35.07 -11.80
C ASN A 112 18.29 -35.76 -13.18
N ASN A 113 17.64 -35.23 -14.22
CA ASN A 113 17.72 -35.75 -15.58
C ASN A 113 18.78 -35.03 -16.43
N SER A 114 18.98 -35.47 -17.68
CA SER A 114 19.88 -34.80 -18.64
C SER A 114 19.61 -33.31 -18.82
N TYR A 115 18.38 -32.86 -18.55
CA TYR A 115 17.98 -31.45 -18.59
C TYR A 115 18.77 -30.58 -17.59
N GLY A 116 18.99 -31.06 -16.36
CA GLY A 116 19.77 -30.34 -15.35
C GLY A 116 21.24 -30.15 -15.72
N LYS A 117 21.79 -31.04 -16.56
CA LYS A 117 23.17 -30.89 -17.09
C LYS A 117 23.30 -29.74 -18.08
N TRP A 118 22.24 -29.45 -18.83
CA TRP A 118 22.22 -28.38 -19.85
C TRP A 118 21.73 -27.04 -19.27
N PHE A 119 20.91 -27.06 -18.22
CA PHE A 119 20.32 -25.88 -17.59
C PHE A 119 20.65 -25.82 -16.09
N PRO A 120 21.83 -25.30 -15.71
CA PRO A 120 22.25 -25.23 -14.30
C PRO A 120 21.32 -24.35 -13.43
N GLY A 121 20.58 -23.42 -14.04
CA GLY A 121 19.57 -22.62 -13.34
C GLY A 121 18.48 -23.46 -12.67
N VAL A 122 18.10 -24.59 -13.27
CA VAL A 122 17.04 -25.48 -12.76
C VAL A 122 17.50 -26.21 -11.49
N VAL A 123 18.80 -26.54 -11.39
CA VAL A 123 19.38 -27.15 -10.18
C VAL A 123 19.36 -26.15 -9.03
N LYS A 124 19.67 -24.88 -9.30
CA LYS A 124 19.60 -23.80 -8.31
C LYS A 124 18.16 -23.57 -7.84
N GLU A 125 17.22 -23.51 -8.79
CA GLU A 125 15.80 -23.33 -8.49
C GLU A 125 15.25 -24.50 -7.66
N ALA A 126 15.57 -25.74 -8.01
CA ALA A 126 15.19 -26.93 -7.24
C ALA A 126 15.68 -26.86 -5.78
N LYS A 127 16.93 -26.40 -5.58
CA LYS A 127 17.50 -26.20 -4.25
C LYS A 127 16.73 -25.13 -3.46
N GLU A 128 16.47 -23.97 -4.06
CA GLU A 128 15.73 -22.87 -3.43
C GLU A 128 14.31 -23.30 -3.03
N TRP A 129 13.59 -24.02 -3.89
CA TRP A 129 12.27 -24.58 -3.56
C TRP A 129 12.32 -25.66 -2.47
N GLY A 130 13.40 -26.46 -2.43
CA GLY A 130 13.63 -27.45 -1.37
C GLY A 130 13.79 -26.79 0.01
N GLU A 131 14.63 -25.76 0.08
CA GLU A 131 14.85 -24.97 1.32
C GLU A 131 13.55 -24.26 1.76
N LEU A 132 12.84 -23.63 0.82
CA LEU A 132 11.56 -22.98 1.09
C LEU A 132 10.53 -23.96 1.65
N ARG A 133 10.37 -25.12 1.02
CA ARG A 133 9.45 -26.18 1.49
C ARG A 133 9.78 -26.62 2.91
N GLN A 134 11.06 -26.84 3.23
CA GLN A 134 11.46 -27.26 4.57
C GLN A 134 11.13 -26.19 5.62
N ARG A 135 11.34 -24.91 5.31
CA ARG A 135 11.00 -23.78 6.18
C ARG A 135 9.49 -23.62 6.39
N LEU A 136 8.69 -23.86 5.35
CA LEU A 136 7.23 -23.86 5.45
C LEU A 136 6.75 -25.05 6.32
N ALA A 137 7.33 -26.24 6.12
CA ALA A 137 6.98 -27.45 6.88
C ALA A 137 7.33 -27.34 8.37
N SER A 138 8.45 -26.69 8.70
CA SER A 138 8.89 -26.48 10.09
C SER A 138 8.18 -25.32 10.78
N GLY A 139 7.32 -24.58 10.08
CA GLY A 139 6.68 -23.36 10.59
C GLY A 139 7.66 -22.21 10.83
N GLN A 140 8.91 -22.31 10.36
CA GLN A 140 9.90 -21.23 10.46
C GLN A 140 9.56 -20.06 9.55
N SER A 141 8.70 -20.25 8.55
CA SER A 141 8.33 -19.23 7.58
C SER A 141 6.92 -19.42 7.09
N SER A 142 6.33 -18.32 6.63
CA SER A 142 4.98 -18.27 6.10
C SER A 142 4.97 -17.38 4.86
N VAL A 143 4.24 -17.76 3.83
CA VAL A 143 4.01 -16.88 2.68
C VAL A 143 3.00 -15.81 3.10
N VAL A 144 3.33 -14.57 2.74
CA VAL A 144 2.56 -13.39 3.09
C VAL A 144 2.28 -12.62 1.81
N SER A 145 0.99 -12.43 1.53
CA SER A 145 0.53 -11.45 0.57
C SER A 145 0.56 -10.07 1.23
N TYR A 146 1.05 -9.06 0.52
CA TYR A 146 1.18 -7.72 1.07
C TYR A 146 0.56 -6.66 0.16
N PHE A 147 0.10 -5.58 0.77
CA PHE A 147 -0.42 -4.41 0.11
C PHE A 147 0.19 -3.16 0.74
N LEU A 148 0.82 -2.33 -0.08
CA LEU A 148 1.37 -1.03 0.32
C LEU A 148 0.61 0.07 -0.42
N ASN A 149 0.05 1.01 0.35
CA ASN A 149 -0.60 2.20 -0.18
C ASN A 149 -0.18 3.45 0.59
N ILE A 150 -0.03 4.55 -0.14
CA ILE A 150 0.21 5.88 0.40
C ILE A 150 -1.03 6.70 0.08
N THR A 151 -1.68 7.25 1.10
CA THR A 151 -2.82 8.17 0.96
C THR A 151 -2.38 9.55 1.37
N ALA A 152 -2.27 10.47 0.42
CA ALA A 152 -1.86 11.85 0.63
C ALA A 152 -3.05 12.81 0.62
N PHE A 153 -2.97 13.87 1.42
CA PHE A 153 -3.99 14.90 1.55
C PHE A 153 -3.39 16.26 1.16
N CYS A 154 -3.80 16.78 0.01
CA CYS A 154 -3.32 18.07 -0.49
C CYS A 154 -4.48 19.06 -0.70
N LYS A 155 -4.17 20.31 -0.99
CA LYS A 155 -5.19 21.30 -1.37
C LYS A 155 -5.87 20.87 -2.66
N ASP A 156 -7.19 21.08 -2.78
CA ASP A 156 -7.92 20.74 -4.01
C ASP A 156 -7.67 21.75 -5.14
N ASN A 157 -6.44 21.75 -5.66
CA ASN A 157 -6.03 22.48 -6.84
C ASN A 157 -5.07 21.60 -7.67
N ASN A 158 -5.02 21.82 -8.98
CA ASN A 158 -4.29 20.91 -9.87
C ASN A 158 -2.76 21.07 -9.80
N GLU A 159 -2.27 22.26 -9.53
CA GLU A 159 -0.83 22.56 -9.44
C GLU A 159 -0.21 21.89 -8.21
N THR A 160 -0.76 22.16 -7.02
CA THR A 160 -0.35 21.51 -5.77
C THR A 160 -0.53 20.01 -5.80
N ALA A 161 -1.58 19.49 -6.45
CA ALA A 161 -1.76 18.06 -6.60
C ALA A 161 -0.66 17.42 -7.44
N LEU A 162 -0.26 18.07 -8.54
CA LEU A 162 0.83 17.61 -9.40
C LEU A 162 2.18 17.65 -8.68
N GLU A 163 2.47 18.74 -7.95
CA GLU A 163 3.66 18.87 -7.10
C GLU A 163 3.69 17.76 -6.04
N THR A 164 2.58 17.57 -5.33
CA THR A 164 2.46 16.52 -4.30
C THR A 164 2.69 15.12 -4.87
N GLU A 165 2.14 14.84 -6.05
CA GLU A 165 2.38 13.57 -6.76
C GLU A 165 3.86 13.39 -7.07
N GLN A 166 4.53 14.41 -7.59
CA GLN A 166 5.96 14.33 -7.91
C GLN A 166 6.81 14.14 -6.65
N ASP A 167 6.52 14.87 -5.57
CA ASP A 167 7.22 14.74 -4.28
C ASP A 167 7.16 13.30 -3.77
N ILE A 168 5.97 12.70 -3.76
CA ILE A 168 5.75 11.33 -3.29
C ILE A 168 6.48 10.32 -4.19
N LEU A 169 6.31 10.43 -5.50
CA LEU A 169 6.95 9.51 -6.45
C LEU A 169 8.47 9.56 -6.34
N ASN A 170 9.06 10.75 -6.23
CA ASN A 170 10.51 10.93 -6.14
C ASN A 170 11.07 10.43 -4.80
N SER A 171 10.41 10.75 -3.68
CA SER A 171 10.82 10.34 -2.34
C SER A 171 10.87 8.81 -2.23
N PHE A 172 9.84 8.11 -2.70
CA PHE A 172 9.80 6.65 -2.65
C PHE A 172 10.70 5.97 -3.68
N ARG A 173 10.86 6.54 -4.89
CA ARG A 173 11.73 5.98 -5.93
C ARG A 173 13.20 5.93 -5.48
N LYS A 174 13.68 6.94 -4.76
CA LYS A 174 15.04 6.94 -4.16
C LYS A 174 15.27 5.74 -3.24
N ASN A 175 14.22 5.28 -2.57
CA ASN A 175 14.26 4.15 -1.64
C ASN A 175 14.03 2.79 -2.29
N GLY A 176 13.91 2.75 -3.63
CA GLY A 176 13.70 1.54 -4.42
C GLY A 176 12.23 1.18 -4.64
N PHE A 177 11.30 2.03 -4.20
CA PHE A 177 9.86 1.80 -4.38
C PHE A 177 9.33 2.56 -5.58
N GLU A 178 8.86 1.83 -6.60
CA GLU A 178 8.16 2.43 -7.73
C GLU A 178 6.67 2.48 -7.45
N LEU A 179 6.14 3.70 -7.28
CA LEU A 179 4.73 3.95 -7.00
C LEU A 179 3.98 4.44 -8.27
N ILE A 180 2.69 4.17 -8.33
CA ILE A 180 1.75 4.70 -9.33
C ILE A 180 0.45 5.18 -8.69
N SER A 181 -0.14 6.21 -9.27
CA SER A 181 -1.47 6.70 -8.91
C SER A 181 -2.55 5.88 -9.62
N PRO A 182 -3.49 5.23 -8.88
CA PRO A 182 -4.54 4.39 -9.45
C PRO A 182 -5.68 5.25 -9.99
N ARG A 183 -5.69 5.53 -11.30
CA ARG A 183 -6.84 6.20 -11.93
C ARG A 183 -8.09 5.32 -11.87
N PHE A 184 -9.25 5.92 -11.63
CA PHE A 184 -10.56 5.27 -11.52
C PHE A 184 -10.73 4.21 -10.42
N ASN A 185 -9.69 3.88 -9.65
CA ASN A 185 -9.69 2.80 -8.65
C ASN A 185 -9.47 3.32 -7.22
N HIS A 186 -9.80 4.59 -6.95
CA HIS A 186 -9.53 5.26 -5.67
C HIS A 186 -10.16 4.54 -4.46
N MET A 187 -11.31 3.89 -4.63
CA MET A 187 -12.02 3.16 -3.57
C MET A 187 -11.40 1.79 -3.27
N ARG A 188 -10.57 1.23 -4.16
CA ARG A 188 -9.86 -0.03 -3.90
C ARG A 188 -8.76 0.14 -2.85
N ASN A 189 -8.30 1.38 -2.70
CA ASN A 189 -7.17 1.73 -1.83
C ASN A 189 -7.61 2.46 -0.55
N PHE A 190 -8.92 2.59 -0.33
CA PHE A 190 -9.51 3.23 0.86
C PHE A 190 -10.01 2.16 1.84
#